data_AF-A0A1X0QR08-F1
#
_entry.id   AF-A0A1X0QR08-F1
#
_cell.length_a   1.000
_cell.length_b   1.000
_cell.length_c   1.000
_cell.angle_alpha   90.00
_cell.angle_beta   90.00
_cell.angle_gamma   90.00
#
_symmetry.space_group_name_H-M   'P 1'
#
loop_
_entity.id
_entity.type
_entity.pdbx_description
1 polymer ?
#
loop_
_entity_poly.entity_id
_entity_poly.type
_entity_poly.pdbx_seq_one_letter_code
_entity_poly.pdbx_strand_id
1 'polypeptide(L)'
;KRYKFGVLLIKEGQTKEEEWFANEHDCPAFEEFLNIIGKKIKLKGYNGWAAGLDRKGGDSGEYTYTNTWYEHVLAYHVSSLIPSRPGDKQQVQRKRHIGNDIVCIIFVEGNQPFNPTAIKSQFLHVFIVVHQEIWASKKVWRVEVVTVEDVPSFGPSLPDVFDNEQDLSNFILAKLINAEYAALKSPKFSHPMARAREGIFSNIVDK
;
A
#
# COMPACT_ATOMS: atom_id res chain seq x y z
N LYS A 1 -6.06 -16.17 -1.83
CA LYS A 1 -6.39 -15.19 -0.73
C LYS A 1 -6.50 -13.78 -1.30
N ARG A 2 -6.94 -12.78 -0.52
CA ARG A 2 -7.16 -11.40 -0.98
C ARG A 2 -6.37 -10.43 -0.08
N TYR A 3 -5.65 -9.48 -0.68
CA TYR A 3 -4.80 -8.51 0.03
C TYR A 3 -5.04 -7.09 -0.46
N LYS A 4 -5.04 -6.13 0.46
CA LYS A 4 -5.25 -4.72 0.15
C LYS A 4 -4.07 -3.90 0.64
N PHE A 5 -3.55 -3.03 -0.22
CA PHE A 5 -2.35 -2.26 0.07
C PHE A 5 -2.56 -0.79 -0.27
N GLY A 6 -2.12 0.08 0.63
CA GLY A 6 -2.10 1.52 0.38
C GLY A 6 -1.01 1.87 -0.62
N VAL A 7 -1.23 2.90 -1.43
CA VAL A 7 -0.17 3.49 -2.27
C VAL A 7 -0.21 5.01 -2.15
N LEU A 8 0.88 5.58 -1.67
CA LEU A 8 1.06 7.03 -1.50
C LEU A 8 2.17 7.53 -2.40
N LEU A 9 1.92 8.67 -3.06
CA LEU A 9 2.92 9.45 -3.78
C LEU A 9 3.44 10.55 -2.87
N ILE A 10 4.75 10.66 -2.74
CA ILE A 10 5.45 11.79 -2.12
C ILE A 10 6.15 12.56 -3.24
N LYS A 11 5.70 13.77 -3.51
CA LYS A 11 6.35 14.66 -4.48
C LYS A 11 7.57 15.34 -3.90
N GLU A 12 8.45 15.82 -4.77
CA GLU A 12 9.64 16.57 -4.39
C GLU A 12 9.28 17.73 -3.44
N GLY A 13 10.02 17.86 -2.34
CA GLY A 13 9.82 18.90 -1.32
C GLY A 13 8.68 18.64 -0.32
N GLN A 14 7.82 17.63 -0.52
CA GLN A 14 6.76 17.31 0.45
C GLN A 14 7.30 16.53 1.64
N THR A 15 6.90 16.94 2.86
CA THR A 15 7.37 16.31 4.11
C THR A 15 6.25 16.02 5.10
N LYS A 16 5.03 16.48 4.82
CA LYS A 16 3.88 16.35 5.72
C LYS A 16 2.84 15.41 5.15
N GLU A 17 2.19 14.67 6.04
CA GLU A 17 1.11 13.73 5.70
C GLU A 17 0.01 14.41 4.87
N GLU A 18 -0.42 15.60 5.26
CA GLU A 18 -1.49 16.32 4.56
C GLU A 18 -1.12 16.63 3.10
N GLU A 19 0.16 16.89 2.80
CA GLU A 19 0.65 17.17 1.45
C GLU A 19 0.61 15.90 0.59
N TRP A 20 1.05 14.77 1.14
CA TRP A 20 1.08 13.48 0.44
C TRP A 20 -0.33 13.02 0.09
N PHE A 21 -1.27 13.12 1.04
CA PHE A 21 -2.67 12.77 0.81
C PHE A 21 -3.42 13.80 -0.04
N ALA A 22 -2.89 15.00 -0.28
CA ALA A 22 -3.51 16.02 -1.14
C ALA A 22 -3.09 15.91 -2.61
N ASN A 23 -2.17 15.00 -2.98
CA ASN A 23 -1.72 14.84 -4.36
C ASN A 23 -2.86 14.40 -5.28
N GLU A 24 -3.25 15.23 -6.25
CA GLU A 24 -4.32 14.94 -7.23
C GLU A 24 -3.78 14.47 -8.58
N HIS A 25 -2.51 14.76 -8.86
CA HIS A 25 -1.86 14.43 -10.12
C HIS A 25 -0.65 13.54 -9.88
N ASP A 26 -0.54 12.50 -10.70
CA ASP A 26 0.59 11.58 -10.72
C ASP A 26 1.72 12.12 -11.60
N CYS A 27 2.89 11.51 -11.51
CA CYS A 27 4.00 11.71 -12.44
C CYS A 27 4.20 10.45 -13.32
N PRO A 28 4.84 10.57 -14.51
CA PRO A 28 5.04 9.42 -15.40
C PRO A 28 5.75 8.24 -14.73
N ALA A 29 6.75 8.51 -13.89
CA ALA A 29 7.48 7.47 -13.14
C ALA A 29 6.57 6.71 -12.16
N PHE A 30 5.61 7.40 -11.54
CA PHE A 30 4.67 6.78 -10.63
C PHE A 30 3.64 5.92 -11.39
N GLU A 31 3.11 6.39 -12.52
CA GLU A 31 2.21 5.57 -13.35
C GLU A 31 2.93 4.33 -13.91
N GLU A 32 4.18 4.48 -14.34
CA GLU A 32 5.03 3.36 -14.74
C GLU A 32 5.17 2.33 -13.62
N PHE A 33 5.49 2.76 -12.40
CA PHE A 33 5.55 1.88 -11.24
C PHE A 33 4.22 1.18 -10.96
N LEU A 34 3.09 1.89 -11.03
CA LEU A 34 1.76 1.29 -10.83
C LEU A 34 1.47 0.19 -11.85
N ASN A 35 1.91 0.36 -13.10
CA ASN A 35 1.80 -0.65 -14.15
C ASN A 35 2.72 -1.86 -13.92
N ILE A 36 3.86 -1.68 -13.26
CA ILE A 36 4.75 -2.79 -12.87
C ILE A 36 4.08 -3.68 -11.81
N ILE A 37 3.40 -3.08 -10.83
CA ILE A 37 2.81 -3.82 -9.71
C ILE A 37 1.39 -4.31 -9.99
N GLY A 38 0.72 -3.82 -11.03
CA GLY A 38 -0.64 -4.25 -11.33
C GLY A 38 -1.21 -3.71 -12.63
N LYS A 39 -2.46 -4.10 -12.88
CA LYS A 39 -3.25 -3.69 -14.03
C LYS A 39 -4.27 -2.63 -13.63
N LYS A 40 -4.28 -1.52 -14.38
CA LYS A 40 -5.30 -0.46 -14.27
C LYS A 40 -6.68 -1.02 -14.64
N ILE A 41 -7.65 -0.86 -13.76
CA ILE A 41 -9.04 -1.28 -13.96
C ILE A 41 -9.99 -0.13 -13.69
N LYS A 42 -11.10 -0.10 -14.45
CA LYS A 42 -12.21 0.83 -14.20
C LYS A 42 -13.07 0.28 -13.08
N LEU A 43 -13.32 1.06 -12.03
CA LEU A 43 -14.08 0.65 -10.86
C LEU A 43 -15.57 0.43 -11.16
N LYS A 44 -16.17 1.34 -11.95
CA LYS A 44 -17.58 1.26 -12.31
C LYS A 44 -17.87 -0.04 -13.08
N GLY A 45 -18.68 -0.91 -12.49
CA GLY A 45 -19.03 -2.20 -13.09
C GLY A 45 -17.93 -3.27 -13.03
N TYR A 46 -16.84 -3.05 -12.30
CA TYR A 46 -15.81 -4.07 -12.11
C TYR A 46 -16.38 -5.27 -11.34
N ASN A 47 -16.19 -6.49 -11.84
CA ASN A 47 -16.70 -7.71 -11.19
C ASN A 47 -15.68 -8.40 -10.27
N GLY A 48 -14.42 -7.97 -10.29
CA GLY A 48 -13.38 -8.48 -9.39
C GLY A 48 -13.48 -7.90 -7.98
N TRP A 49 -12.58 -8.34 -7.10
CA TRP A 49 -12.50 -7.84 -5.73
C TRP A 49 -11.73 -6.51 -5.68
N ALA A 50 -12.39 -5.43 -5.27
CA ALA A 50 -11.85 -4.06 -5.25
C ALA A 50 -11.52 -3.54 -3.84
N ALA A 51 -11.26 -4.43 -2.88
CA ALA A 51 -10.83 -4.08 -1.51
C ALA A 51 -11.69 -3.04 -0.73
N GLY A 52 -12.96 -2.89 -1.08
CA GLY A 52 -13.86 -1.93 -0.43
C GLY A 52 -13.95 -0.57 -1.13
N LEU A 53 -13.27 -0.39 -2.26
CA LEU A 53 -13.52 0.73 -3.17
C LEU A 53 -14.91 0.61 -3.79
N ASP A 54 -15.58 1.76 -3.92
CA ASP A 54 -16.89 1.86 -4.54
C ASP A 54 -16.84 1.55 -6.04
N ARG A 55 -17.75 0.68 -6.49
CA ARG A 55 -17.88 0.20 -7.87
C ARG A 55 -19.17 0.68 -8.55
N LYS A 56 -19.97 1.48 -7.85
CA LYS A 56 -21.31 1.92 -8.30
C LYS A 56 -21.43 3.44 -8.35
N GLY A 57 -21.19 4.12 -7.23
CA GLY A 57 -21.45 5.54 -7.04
C GLY A 57 -20.33 6.48 -7.50
N GLY A 58 -19.10 5.96 -7.64
CA GLY A 58 -17.91 6.73 -8.01
C GLY A 58 -17.19 7.38 -6.83
N ASP A 59 -17.57 7.09 -5.57
CA ASP A 59 -16.99 7.70 -4.38
C ASP A 59 -15.49 7.41 -4.21
N SER A 60 -15.03 6.30 -4.76
CA SER A 60 -13.63 5.86 -4.72
C SER A 60 -12.85 6.17 -5.99
N GLY A 61 -13.40 6.98 -6.89
CA GLY A 61 -12.77 7.35 -8.15
C GLY A 61 -13.16 6.46 -9.32
N GLU A 62 -12.57 6.72 -10.49
CA GLU A 62 -12.89 5.99 -11.71
C GLU A 62 -12.04 4.74 -11.91
N TYR A 63 -10.77 4.78 -11.48
CA TYR A 63 -9.80 3.71 -11.71
C TYR A 63 -9.08 3.31 -10.43
N THR A 64 -8.58 2.09 -10.42
CA THR A 64 -7.55 1.64 -9.48
C THR A 64 -6.65 0.61 -10.17
N TYR A 65 -5.69 0.04 -9.45
CA TYR A 65 -4.86 -1.06 -9.89
C TYR A 65 -5.20 -2.35 -9.12
N THR A 66 -5.10 -3.47 -9.82
CA THR A 66 -5.25 -4.82 -9.25
C THR A 66 -4.22 -5.77 -9.84
N ASN A 67 -3.83 -6.80 -9.11
CA ASN A 67 -2.97 -7.86 -9.62
C ASN A 67 -3.46 -9.23 -9.14
N THR A 68 -3.21 -10.28 -9.92
CA THR A 68 -3.37 -11.67 -9.50
C THR A 68 -2.01 -12.33 -9.55
N TRP A 69 -1.45 -12.64 -8.38
CA TRP A 69 -0.15 -13.29 -8.24
C TRP A 69 -0.35 -14.68 -7.63
N TYR A 70 -0.12 -15.72 -8.43
CA TYR A 70 -0.59 -17.09 -8.15
C TYR A 70 -2.10 -17.10 -7.85
N GLU A 71 -2.51 -17.58 -6.68
CA GLU A 71 -3.92 -17.60 -6.22
C GLU A 71 -4.29 -16.39 -5.34
N HIS A 72 -3.43 -15.38 -5.30
CA HIS A 72 -3.61 -14.18 -4.50
C HIS A 72 -4.10 -13.01 -5.35
N VAL A 73 -5.23 -12.41 -4.95
CA VAL A 73 -5.73 -11.18 -5.57
C VAL A 73 -5.29 -10.00 -4.73
N LEU A 74 -4.59 -9.07 -5.34
CA LEU A 74 -4.11 -7.84 -4.73
C LEU A 74 -4.90 -6.67 -5.31
N ALA A 75 -5.34 -5.76 -4.45
CA ALA A 75 -5.97 -4.51 -4.85
C ALA A 75 -5.28 -3.34 -4.14
N TYR A 76 -5.11 -2.25 -4.87
CA TYR A 76 -4.36 -1.10 -4.39
C TYR A 76 -5.30 0.06 -4.06
N HIS A 77 -5.10 0.71 -2.92
CA HIS A 77 -5.73 1.98 -2.59
C HIS A 77 -4.76 3.10 -2.98
N VAL A 78 -4.83 3.52 -4.25
CA VAL A 78 -3.94 4.56 -4.78
C VAL A 78 -4.49 5.94 -4.40
N SER A 79 -3.78 6.65 -3.53
CA SER A 79 -4.22 7.92 -2.95
C SER A 79 -4.68 8.95 -3.97
N SER A 80 -3.89 9.15 -5.03
CA SER A 80 -4.16 10.13 -6.09
C SER A 80 -5.36 9.79 -6.96
N LEU A 81 -5.70 8.50 -7.09
CA LEU A 81 -6.88 8.05 -7.85
C LEU A 81 -8.18 8.10 -7.04
N ILE A 82 -8.09 8.16 -5.71
CA ILE A 82 -9.25 8.35 -4.84
C ILE A 82 -9.57 9.86 -4.81
N PRO A 83 -10.81 10.29 -5.11
CA PRO A 83 -11.15 11.70 -5.17
C PRO A 83 -10.88 12.44 -3.87
N SER A 84 -10.22 13.61 -3.99
CA SER A 84 -10.19 14.63 -2.95
C SER A 84 -11.53 15.36 -2.93
N ARG A 85 -12.01 15.74 -1.74
CA ARG A 85 -13.23 16.57 -1.62
C ARG A 85 -12.83 18.02 -1.36
N PRO A 86 -13.39 19.00 -2.09
CA PRO A 86 -13.14 20.41 -1.79
C PRO A 86 -13.43 20.74 -0.33
N GLY A 87 -12.47 21.35 0.36
CA GLY A 87 -12.56 21.69 1.78
C GLY A 87 -12.22 20.56 2.76
N ASP A 88 -12.01 19.32 2.30
CA ASP A 88 -11.55 18.19 3.13
C ASP A 88 -10.03 18.27 3.33
N LYS A 89 -9.59 19.21 4.16
CA LYS A 89 -8.16 19.37 4.51
C LYS A 89 -7.57 18.11 5.17
N GLN A 90 -8.40 17.25 5.76
CA GLN A 90 -7.95 16.02 6.41
C GLN A 90 -7.89 14.84 5.44
N GLN A 91 -8.38 14.98 4.21
CA GLN A 91 -8.40 13.94 3.18
C GLN A 91 -9.03 12.65 3.71
N VAL A 92 -10.16 12.77 4.42
CA VAL A 92 -10.80 11.70 5.19
C VAL A 92 -11.10 10.48 4.32
N GLN A 93 -11.58 10.66 3.09
CA GLN A 93 -11.87 9.53 2.19
C GLN A 93 -10.61 8.73 1.84
N ARG A 94 -9.51 9.42 1.50
CA ARG A 94 -8.24 8.77 1.18
C ARG A 94 -7.66 8.06 2.41
N LYS A 95 -7.67 8.74 3.56
CA LYS A 95 -7.22 8.18 4.84
C LYS A 95 -8.08 7.01 5.31
N ARG A 96 -9.39 7.02 5.02
CA ARG A 96 -10.29 5.90 5.35
C ARG A 96 -9.90 4.60 4.64
N HIS A 97 -9.41 4.67 3.41
CA HIS A 97 -8.94 3.49 2.69
C HIS A 97 -7.51 3.13 3.12
N ILE A 98 -6.56 4.04 2.88
CA ILE A 98 -5.12 3.79 3.04
C ILE A 98 -4.72 3.69 4.50
N GLY A 99 -5.26 4.56 5.35
CA GLY A 99 -4.97 4.56 6.79
C GLY A 99 -5.50 3.32 7.52
N ASN A 100 -6.34 2.50 6.88
CA ASN A 100 -6.85 1.22 7.38
C ASN A 100 -6.20 0.00 6.69
N ASP A 101 -5.15 0.21 5.91
CA ASP A 101 -4.30 -0.87 5.42
C ASP A 101 -3.18 -1.16 6.41
N ILE A 102 -2.61 -2.36 6.32
CA ILE A 102 -1.51 -2.80 7.19
C ILE A 102 -0.16 -2.43 6.58
N VAL A 103 -0.06 -2.59 5.25
CA VAL A 103 1.13 -2.31 4.46
C VAL A 103 0.81 -1.22 3.45
N CYS A 104 1.69 -0.22 3.32
CA CYS A 104 1.58 0.84 2.33
C CYS A 104 2.85 0.91 1.48
N ILE A 105 2.68 1.08 0.19
CA ILE A 105 3.76 1.45 -0.73
C ILE A 105 3.90 2.96 -0.70
N ILE A 106 5.12 3.44 -0.57
CA ILE A 106 5.46 4.86 -0.64
C ILE A 106 6.30 5.06 -1.90
N PHE A 107 5.76 5.73 -2.90
CA PHE A 107 6.53 6.15 -4.05
C PHE A 107 7.10 7.54 -3.79
N VAL A 108 8.41 7.69 -3.90
CA VAL A 108 9.09 8.96 -3.63
C VAL A 108 9.62 9.52 -4.95
N GLU A 109 9.10 10.67 -5.34
CA GLU A 109 9.64 11.47 -6.44
C GLU A 109 10.80 12.31 -5.90
N GLY A 110 12.02 11.96 -6.29
CA GLY A 110 13.25 12.53 -5.76
C GLY A 110 13.97 11.60 -4.78
N ASN A 111 14.85 12.17 -3.95
CA ASN A 111 15.70 11.43 -3.01
C ASN A 111 15.42 11.76 -1.54
N GLN A 112 14.31 12.45 -1.25
CA GLN A 112 13.97 12.85 0.10
C GLN A 112 13.72 11.63 0.99
N PRO A 113 14.16 11.68 2.26
CA PRO A 113 13.90 10.60 3.20
C PRO A 113 12.41 10.54 3.52
N PHE A 114 11.87 9.32 3.57
CA PHE A 114 10.54 9.08 4.11
C PHE A 114 10.61 8.84 5.62
N ASN A 115 9.89 9.64 6.40
CA ASN A 115 9.74 9.43 7.84
C ASN A 115 8.37 8.78 8.15
N PRO A 116 8.32 7.52 8.60
CA PRO A 116 7.06 6.83 8.89
C PRO A 116 6.26 7.48 10.03
N THR A 117 6.90 8.20 10.94
CA THR A 117 6.23 8.85 12.08
C THR A 117 5.36 10.03 11.67
N ALA A 118 5.51 10.53 10.44
CA ALA A 118 4.64 11.55 9.88
C ALA A 118 3.23 11.01 9.58
N ILE A 119 3.07 9.70 9.31
CA ILE A 119 1.78 9.09 9.03
C ILE A 119 1.06 8.73 10.33
N LYS A 120 -0.13 9.30 10.53
CA LYS A 120 -0.96 9.06 11.70
C LYS A 120 -1.97 7.95 11.42
N SER A 121 -1.53 6.71 11.59
CA SER A 121 -2.41 5.53 11.47
C SER A 121 -2.17 4.53 12.59
N GLN A 122 -3.27 3.93 13.07
CA GLN A 122 -3.19 2.79 13.99
C GLN A 122 -2.98 1.46 13.26
N PHE A 123 -3.19 1.39 11.94
CA PHE A 123 -3.15 0.15 11.17
C PHE A 123 -1.90 0.03 10.31
N LEU A 124 -1.32 1.12 9.80
CA LEU A 124 -0.11 1.06 9.00
C LEU A 124 1.08 0.68 9.86
N HIS A 125 1.73 -0.44 9.54
CA HIS A 125 2.89 -0.96 10.28
C HIS A 125 4.11 -1.23 9.40
N VAL A 126 3.90 -1.38 8.08
CA VAL A 126 4.99 -1.61 7.13
C VAL A 126 4.86 -0.67 5.95
N PHE A 127 5.98 -0.07 5.58
CA PHE A 127 6.10 0.82 4.43
C PHE A 127 7.16 0.24 3.48
N ILE A 128 6.76 0.03 2.22
CA ILE A 128 7.67 -0.35 1.15
C ILE A 128 7.95 0.91 0.33
N VAL A 129 9.12 1.51 0.51
CA VAL A 129 9.50 2.76 -0.13
C VAL A 129 10.18 2.46 -1.46
N VAL A 130 9.76 3.13 -2.53
CA VAL A 130 10.26 2.90 -3.89
C VAL A 130 10.71 4.22 -4.49
N HIS A 131 11.92 4.20 -5.03
CA HIS A 131 12.53 5.30 -5.77
C HIS A 131 12.84 4.86 -7.20
N GLN A 132 12.61 5.75 -8.16
CA GLN A 132 13.14 5.61 -9.51
C GLN A 132 14.39 6.47 -9.65
N GLU A 133 15.50 5.89 -10.05
CA GLU A 133 16.80 6.55 -10.16
C GLU A 133 17.48 6.24 -11.50
N ILE A 134 18.51 7.02 -11.84
CA ILE A 134 19.36 6.78 -13.01
C ILE A 134 20.78 6.51 -12.55
N TRP A 135 21.26 5.28 -12.73
CA TRP A 135 22.62 4.86 -12.38
C TRP A 135 23.37 4.47 -13.66
N ALA A 136 24.54 5.09 -13.90
CA ALA A 136 25.35 4.85 -15.10
C ALA A 136 24.53 4.90 -16.42
N SER A 137 23.63 5.89 -16.54
CA SER A 137 22.70 6.08 -17.68
C SER A 137 21.65 4.98 -17.87
N LYS A 138 21.43 4.13 -16.86
CA LYS A 138 20.34 3.14 -16.84
C LYS A 138 19.32 3.50 -15.77
N LYS A 139 18.04 3.33 -16.12
CA LYS A 139 16.92 3.42 -15.16
C LYS A 139 17.01 2.25 -14.19
N VAL A 140 17.01 2.54 -12.91
CA VAL A 140 17.00 1.54 -11.83
C VAL A 140 15.94 1.91 -10.79
N TRP A 141 15.50 0.91 -10.04
CA TRP A 141 14.55 1.09 -8.95
C TRP A 141 15.22 0.69 -7.64
N ARG A 142 15.21 1.58 -6.66
CA ARG A 142 15.71 1.31 -5.33
C ARG A 142 14.53 1.12 -4.39
N VAL A 143 14.59 0.07 -3.56
CA VAL A 143 13.51 -0.26 -2.63
C VAL A 143 14.07 -0.24 -1.21
N GLU A 144 13.32 0.37 -0.29
CA GLU A 144 13.60 0.34 1.13
C GLU A 144 12.39 -0.20 1.88
N VAL A 145 12.64 -0.72 3.08
CA VAL A 145 11.58 -1.23 3.95
C VAL A 145 11.69 -0.51 5.28
N VAL A 146 10.60 0.15 5.66
CA VAL A 146 10.48 0.80 6.95
C VAL A 146 9.34 0.15 7.71
N THR A 147 9.60 -0.32 8.92
CA THR A 147 8.60 -0.91 9.79
C THR A 147 8.44 -0.09 11.05
N VAL A 148 7.24 -0.08 11.62
CA VAL A 148 7.07 0.32 13.02
C VAL A 148 7.63 -0.77 13.94
N GLU A 149 7.72 -0.49 15.24
CA GLU A 149 8.25 -1.43 16.23
C GLU A 149 7.48 -2.77 16.23
N ASP A 150 8.19 -3.84 16.63
CA ASP A 150 7.66 -5.20 16.82
C ASP A 150 7.17 -5.95 15.58
N VAL A 151 7.46 -5.48 14.36
CA VAL A 151 7.27 -6.28 13.15
C VAL A 151 8.48 -7.21 12.94
N PRO A 152 8.30 -8.56 12.93
CA PRO A 152 9.39 -9.49 12.67
C PRO A 152 9.99 -9.30 11.27
N SER A 153 11.23 -9.73 11.05
CA SER A 153 11.82 -9.72 9.71
C SER A 153 11.03 -10.60 8.73
N PHE A 154 11.00 -10.19 7.46
CA PHE A 154 10.30 -10.90 6.39
C PHE A 154 11.02 -10.79 5.06
N GLY A 155 10.98 -11.88 4.28
CA GLY A 155 11.60 -11.95 2.96
C GLY A 155 10.72 -11.40 1.83
N PRO A 156 11.22 -11.40 0.59
CA PRO A 156 12.62 -11.64 0.21
C PRO A 156 13.58 -10.56 0.74
N SER A 157 14.88 -10.88 0.83
CA SER A 157 15.93 -9.91 1.22
C SER A 157 16.07 -8.81 0.17
N LEU A 158 16.33 -7.58 0.61
CA LEU A 158 16.49 -6.45 -0.29
C LEU A 158 17.79 -6.60 -1.11
N PRO A 159 17.76 -6.53 -2.45
CA PRO A 159 18.94 -6.24 -3.25
C PRO A 159 19.24 -4.73 -3.21
N ASP A 160 20.40 -4.33 -3.73
CA ASP A 160 20.79 -2.92 -3.79
C ASP A 160 19.84 -2.10 -4.69
N VAL A 161 19.58 -2.60 -5.90
CA VAL A 161 18.67 -2.00 -6.89
C VAL A 161 18.07 -3.07 -7.81
N PHE A 162 17.00 -2.71 -8.52
CA PHE A 162 16.41 -3.48 -9.62
C PHE A 162 16.56 -2.73 -10.94
N ASP A 163 17.16 -3.37 -11.94
CA ASP A 163 17.23 -2.86 -13.32
C ASP A 163 16.25 -3.58 -14.28
N ASN A 164 15.56 -4.61 -13.78
CA ASN A 164 14.52 -5.36 -14.47
C ASN A 164 13.15 -5.18 -13.80
N GLU A 165 12.14 -4.78 -14.59
CA GLU A 165 10.79 -4.50 -14.09
C GLU A 165 10.03 -5.76 -13.66
N GLN A 166 10.27 -6.90 -14.30
CA GLN A 166 9.63 -8.17 -13.93
C GLN A 166 10.18 -8.68 -12.59
N ASP A 167 11.48 -8.52 -12.36
CA ASP A 167 12.12 -8.86 -11.08
C ASP A 167 11.63 -7.94 -9.96
N LEU A 168 11.52 -6.63 -10.24
CA LEU A 168 10.91 -5.68 -9.31
C LEU A 168 9.46 -6.07 -8.98
N SER A 169 8.65 -6.38 -10.00
CA SER A 169 7.24 -6.79 -9.82
C SER A 169 7.16 -8.02 -8.91
N ASN A 170 7.89 -9.08 -9.24
CA ASN A 170 7.91 -10.32 -8.46
C ASN A 170 8.37 -10.08 -7.02
N PHE A 171 9.40 -9.24 -6.83
CA PHE A 171 9.90 -8.86 -5.52
C PHE A 171 8.83 -8.12 -4.71
N ILE A 172 8.24 -7.06 -5.26
CA ILE A 172 7.26 -6.22 -4.56
C ILE A 172 6.02 -7.05 -4.17
N LEU A 173 5.49 -7.87 -5.08
CA LEU A 173 4.31 -8.71 -4.80
C LEU A 173 4.58 -9.71 -3.67
N ALA A 174 5.73 -10.38 -3.69
CA ALA A 174 6.15 -11.27 -2.61
C ALA A 174 6.35 -10.52 -1.28
N LYS A 175 7.02 -9.38 -1.35
CA LYS A 175 7.40 -8.58 -0.18
C LYS A 175 6.16 -8.00 0.52
N LEU A 176 5.17 -7.54 -0.23
CA LEU A 176 3.91 -7.02 0.31
C LEU A 176 3.12 -8.08 1.07
N ILE A 177 2.98 -9.28 0.50
CA ILE A 177 2.26 -10.38 1.15
C ILE A 177 2.99 -10.80 2.44
N ASN A 178 4.30 -10.96 2.37
CA ASN A 178 5.10 -11.35 3.52
C ASN A 178 5.13 -10.27 4.61
N ALA A 179 5.14 -8.98 4.21
CA ALA A 179 5.03 -7.85 5.11
C ALA A 179 3.72 -7.89 5.91
N GLU A 180 2.58 -8.13 5.25
CA GLU A 180 1.30 -8.22 5.94
C GLU A 180 1.25 -9.42 6.90
N TYR A 181 1.76 -10.58 6.47
CA TYR A 181 1.88 -11.75 7.35
C TYR A 181 2.77 -11.49 8.58
N ALA A 182 3.86 -10.76 8.42
CA ALA A 182 4.76 -10.42 9.52
C ALA A 182 4.11 -9.40 10.45
N ALA A 183 3.50 -8.35 9.91
CA ALA A 183 2.80 -7.34 10.69
C ALA A 183 1.68 -7.95 11.53
N LEU A 184 0.89 -8.89 10.99
CA LEU A 184 -0.17 -9.58 11.73
C LEU A 184 0.33 -10.40 12.94
N LYS A 185 1.64 -10.71 13.01
CA LYS A 185 2.24 -11.38 14.17
C LYS A 185 2.64 -10.40 15.28
N SER A 186 2.69 -9.09 15.01
CA SER A 186 3.03 -8.10 16.03
C SER A 186 1.98 -8.08 17.15
N PRO A 187 2.35 -7.74 18.39
CA PRO A 187 1.43 -7.74 19.55
C PRO A 187 0.15 -6.93 19.31
N LYS A 188 0.27 -5.84 18.55
CA LYS A 188 -0.83 -4.92 18.25
C LYS A 188 -1.95 -5.57 17.43
N PHE A 189 -1.65 -6.55 16.58
CA PHE A 189 -2.65 -7.32 15.84
C PHE A 189 -2.93 -8.68 16.44
N SER A 190 -1.89 -9.37 16.95
CA SER A 190 -2.03 -10.72 17.46
C SER A 190 -2.86 -10.79 18.74
N HIS A 191 -2.76 -9.81 19.65
CA HIS A 191 -3.53 -9.81 20.90
C HIS A 191 -5.05 -9.64 20.67
N PRO A 192 -5.53 -8.62 19.90
CA PRO A 192 -6.95 -8.53 19.58
C PRO A 192 -7.48 -9.75 18.82
N MET A 193 -6.70 -10.30 17.88
CA MET A 193 -7.09 -11.50 17.14
C MET A 193 -7.21 -12.74 18.04
N ALA A 194 -6.29 -12.91 19.00
CA ALA A 194 -6.36 -14.00 19.97
C ALA A 194 -7.62 -13.91 20.84
N ARG A 195 -7.94 -12.71 21.35
CA ARG A 195 -9.18 -12.47 22.12
C ARG A 195 -10.45 -12.75 21.31
N ALA A 196 -10.50 -12.29 20.07
CA ALA A 196 -11.63 -12.55 19.18
C ALA A 196 -11.81 -14.05 18.91
N ARG A 197 -10.70 -14.77 18.73
CA ARG A 197 -10.69 -16.22 18.55
C ARG A 197 -11.19 -16.94 19.80
N GLU A 198 -10.74 -16.56 20.99
CA GLU A 198 -11.22 -17.10 22.27
C GLU A 198 -12.73 -16.90 22.45
N GLY A 199 -13.26 -15.71 22.15
CA GLY A 199 -14.69 -15.44 22.23
C GLY A 199 -15.54 -16.23 21.22
N ILE A 200 -14.99 -16.60 20.06
CA ILE A 200 -15.68 -17.52 19.13
C ILE A 200 -15.70 -18.93 19.71
N PHE A 201 -14.59 -19.40 20.27
CA PHE A 201 -14.50 -20.73 20.86
C PHE A 201 -15.42 -20.90 22.06
N SER A 202 -15.54 -19.91 22.95
CA SER A 202 -16.49 -19.97 24.08
C SER A 202 -17.93 -20.14 23.58
N ASN A 203 -18.33 -19.38 22.55
CA ASN A 203 -19.68 -19.47 21.97
C ASN A 203 -19.99 -20.79 21.23
N ILE A 204 -18.96 -21.58 20.87
CA ILE A 204 -19.11 -22.91 20.26
C ILE A 204 -19.19 -23.99 21.34
N VAL A 205 -18.47 -23.83 22.45
CA VAL A 205 -18.49 -24.77 23.58
C VAL A 205 -19.77 -24.63 24.40
N ASP A 206 -20.39 -23.44 24.41
CA ASP A 206 -21.66 -23.16 25.11
C ASP A 206 -22.92 -23.54 24.28
N LYS A 207 -22.77 -24.34 23.22
CA LYS A 207 -23.87 -24.92 22.41
C LYS A 207 -23.82 -26.43 22.43
#